data_AF-A0A662W5B7-F1
#
_entry.id   AF-A0A662W5B7-F1
#
_cell.length_a   1.000
_cell.length_b   1.000
_cell.length_c   1.000
_cell.angle_alpha   90.00
_cell.angle_beta   90.00
_cell.angle_gamma   90.00
#
_symmetry.space_group_name_H-M   'P 1'
#
loop_
_entity.id
_entity.type
_entity.pdbx_description
1 polymer ?
#
loop_
_entity_poly.entity_id
_entity_poly.type
_entity_poly.pdbx_seq_one_letter_code
_entity_poly.pdbx_strand_id
1 'polypeptide(L)'
;MTPLIYVIVFLICFPTLVISIKTYKREYYKPYATFGSVLTIISVVLIFSNLEIRNLWVIPLGFALSLLLTLVFYCIVPYCRNAFSILVFFSHMFDGIETYIGTKYLGYIEIHVIPRILIENLGPISLPLAKFFVFLGVLYIIDTSKEPEKLKNYLKLILIVLGLAPGLRDGLRMTFGV
;
A
#
# COMPACT_ATOMS: atom_id res chain seq x y z
N MET A 1 0.45 -15.89 -3.25
CA MET A 1 1.38 -15.45 -2.19
C MET A 1 1.96 -16.70 -1.55
N THR A 2 3.29 -16.85 -1.47
CA THR A 2 3.90 -17.94 -0.70
C THR A 2 3.94 -17.56 0.78
N PRO A 3 3.33 -18.33 1.70
CA PRO A 3 3.29 -17.99 3.13
C PRO A 3 4.68 -17.77 3.75
N LEU A 4 5.72 -18.37 3.16
CA LEU A 4 7.10 -18.30 3.62
C LEU A 4 7.69 -16.88 3.63
N ILE A 5 7.24 -15.99 2.75
CA ILE A 5 7.82 -14.63 2.66
C ILE A 5 7.61 -13.85 3.95
N TYR A 6 6.47 -14.03 4.63
CA TYR A 6 6.18 -13.38 5.90
C TYR A 6 7.13 -13.83 7.00
N VAL A 7 7.47 -15.12 7.02
CA VAL A 7 8.41 -15.70 7.99
C VAL A 7 9.82 -15.15 7.74
N ILE A 8 10.25 -15.09 6.46
CA ILE A 8 11.56 -14.55 6.10
C ILE A 8 11.65 -13.07 6.47
N VAL A 9 10.66 -12.26 6.11
CA VAL A 9 10.62 -10.83 6.45
C VAL A 9 10.65 -10.65 7.96
N PHE A 10 9.90 -11.45 8.73
CA PHE A 10 9.94 -11.40 10.19
C PHE A 10 11.34 -11.74 10.75
N LEU A 11 11.95 -12.83 10.26
CA LEU A 11 13.28 -13.27 10.69
C LEU A 11 14.39 -12.28 10.33
N ILE A 12 14.18 -11.43 9.33
CA ILE A 12 15.10 -10.34 9.00
C ILE A 12 14.78 -9.10 9.84
N CYS A 13 13.55 -8.60 9.78
CA CYS A 13 13.16 -7.34 10.41
C CYS A 13 13.24 -7.39 11.94
N PHE A 14 12.75 -8.45 12.58
CA PHE A 14 12.66 -8.50 14.05
C PHE A 14 14.05 -8.50 14.72
N PRO A 15 15.01 -9.38 14.33
CA PRO A 15 16.37 -9.31 14.88
C PRO A 15 17.07 -7.99 14.58
N THR A 16 16.92 -7.45 13.36
CA THR A 16 17.51 -6.17 12.99
C THR A 16 16.99 -5.03 13.88
N LEU A 17 15.69 -5.03 14.17
CA LEU A 17 15.07 -4.07 15.08
C LEU A 17 15.63 -4.22 16.51
N VAL A 18 15.71 -5.45 17.03
CA VAL A 18 16.24 -5.73 18.38
C VAL A 18 17.70 -5.29 18.50
N ILE A 19 18.54 -5.61 17.53
CA ILE A 19 19.95 -5.19 17.48
C ILE A 19 20.02 -3.66 17.44
N SER A 20 19.21 -3.03 16.59
CA SER A 20 19.19 -1.59 16.46
C SER A 20 18.81 -0.87 17.76
N ILE A 21 17.78 -1.36 18.46
CA ILE A 21 17.36 -0.82 19.75
C ILE A 21 18.46 -0.99 20.81
N LYS A 22 19.09 -2.17 20.87
CA LYS A 22 20.15 -2.45 21.86
C LYS A 22 21.39 -1.59 21.65
N THR A 23 21.80 -1.38 20.39
CA THR A 23 23.03 -0.67 20.06
C THR A 23 22.85 0.85 20.02
N TYR A 24 21.77 1.34 19.40
CA TYR A 24 21.60 2.78 19.09
C TYR A 24 20.54 3.48 19.95
N LYS A 25 19.84 2.75 20.83
CA LYS A 25 18.86 3.25 21.82
C LYS A 25 17.85 4.23 21.22
N ARG A 26 18.06 5.55 21.35
CA ARG A 26 17.16 6.59 20.85
C ARG A 26 17.22 6.78 19.34
N GLU A 27 18.34 6.46 18.72
CA GLU A 27 18.53 6.62 17.28
C GLU A 27 18.33 5.32 16.49
N TYR A 28 17.70 4.30 17.11
CA TYR A 28 17.47 2.98 16.52
C TYR A 28 16.75 3.02 15.16
N TYR A 29 15.93 4.03 14.91
CA TYR A 29 15.18 4.14 13.66
C TYR A 29 16.10 4.44 12.48
N LYS A 30 17.25 5.10 12.67
CA LYS A 30 18.19 5.44 11.59
C LYS A 30 18.82 4.18 10.96
N PRO A 31 19.58 3.34 11.70
CA PRO A 31 20.19 2.15 11.11
C PRO A 31 19.15 1.10 10.72
N TYR A 32 18.00 1.04 11.40
CA TYR A 32 16.89 0.17 11.00
C TYR A 32 16.33 0.57 9.62
N ALA A 33 16.09 1.87 9.41
CA ALA A 33 15.66 2.39 8.11
C ALA A 33 16.73 2.19 7.03
N THR A 34 18.01 2.48 7.33
CA THR A 34 19.11 2.27 6.39
C THR A 34 19.19 0.83 5.91
N PHE A 35 19.11 -0.14 6.83
CA PHE A 35 19.14 -1.56 6.49
C PHE A 35 17.95 -1.96 5.60
N GLY A 36 16.73 -1.53 5.95
CA GLY A 36 15.55 -1.76 5.12
C GLY A 36 15.65 -1.15 3.73
N SER A 37 16.18 0.08 3.62
CA SER A 37 16.42 0.75 2.34
C SER A 37 17.42 0.00 1.49
N VAL A 38 18.53 -0.48 2.07
CA VAL A 38 19.52 -1.29 1.35
C VAL A 38 18.89 -2.57 0.80
N LEU A 39 18.12 -3.30 1.61
CA LEU A 39 17.41 -4.51 1.13
C LEU A 39 16.40 -4.20 0.03
N THR A 40 15.71 -3.07 0.13
CA THR A 40 14.76 -2.62 -0.90
C THR A 40 15.49 -2.33 -2.21
N ILE A 41 16.61 -1.60 -2.16
CA ILE A 41 17.43 -1.30 -3.34
C ILE A 41 17.95 -2.59 -3.99
N ILE A 42 18.48 -3.54 -3.19
CA ILE A 42 18.92 -4.83 -3.69
C ILE A 42 17.77 -5.55 -4.41
N SER A 43 16.59 -5.58 -3.79
CA SER A 43 15.41 -6.25 -4.36
C SER A 43 14.98 -5.61 -5.68
N VAL A 44 14.96 -4.27 -5.75
CA VAL A 44 14.64 -3.52 -6.97
C VAL A 44 15.67 -3.81 -8.06
N VAL A 45 16.97 -3.74 -7.75
CA VAL A 45 18.05 -4.04 -8.71
C VAL A 45 17.93 -5.46 -9.26
N LEU A 46 17.66 -6.45 -8.39
CA LEU A 46 17.47 -7.83 -8.80
C LEU A 46 16.26 -7.99 -9.74
N ILE A 47 15.15 -7.33 -9.44
CA ILE A 47 13.95 -7.34 -10.28
C ILE A 47 14.28 -6.79 -11.68
N PHE A 48 14.89 -5.60 -11.77
CA PHE A 48 15.23 -4.99 -13.06
C PHE A 48 16.35 -5.71 -13.83
N SER A 49 17.21 -6.47 -13.15
CA SER A 49 18.30 -7.21 -13.78
C SER A 49 17.87 -8.59 -14.29
N ASN A 50 16.83 -9.19 -13.70
CA ASN A 50 16.42 -10.56 -14.00
C ASN A 50 15.06 -10.67 -14.71
N LEU A 51 14.25 -9.62 -14.72
CA LEU A 51 12.91 -9.64 -15.32
C LEU A 51 12.79 -8.58 -16.43
N GLU A 52 12.15 -8.98 -17.53
CA GLU A 52 11.82 -8.08 -18.63
C GLU A 52 10.56 -7.26 -18.30
N ILE A 53 10.58 -5.99 -18.67
CA ILE A 53 9.43 -5.11 -18.44
C ILE A 53 8.38 -5.39 -19.52
N ARG A 54 7.24 -5.95 -19.11
CA ARG A 54 6.14 -6.32 -20.02
C ARG A 54 5.05 -5.25 -20.10
N ASN A 55 4.68 -4.66 -18.96
CA ASN A 55 3.55 -3.74 -18.84
C ASN A 55 3.95 -2.43 -18.15
N LEU A 56 4.83 -1.64 -18.78
CA LEU A 56 5.36 -0.39 -18.20
C LEU A 56 4.26 0.65 -17.87
N TRP A 57 3.10 0.55 -18.52
CA TRP A 57 1.96 1.45 -18.34
C TRP A 57 1.19 1.25 -17.02
N VAL A 58 1.35 0.11 -16.34
CA VAL A 58 0.54 -0.27 -15.17
C VAL A 58 0.72 0.72 -14.03
N ILE A 59 1.96 0.88 -13.52
CA ILE A 59 2.24 1.77 -12.39
C ILE A 59 1.92 3.24 -12.71
N PRO A 60 2.30 3.82 -13.87
CA PRO A 60 1.92 5.19 -14.21
C PRO A 60 0.41 5.41 -14.28
N LEU A 61 -0.34 4.47 -14.88
CA LEU A 61 -1.79 4.57 -14.94
C LEU A 61 -2.43 4.41 -13.56
N GLY A 62 -1.96 3.43 -12.79
CA GLY A 62 -2.42 3.19 -11.43
C GLY A 62 -2.22 4.40 -10.53
N PHE A 63 -1.04 5.01 -10.61
CA PHE A 63 -0.70 6.24 -9.89
C PHE A 63 -1.60 7.41 -10.31
N ALA A 64 -1.79 7.63 -11.61
CA ALA A 64 -2.60 8.72 -12.14
C ALA A 64 -4.07 8.61 -11.73
N LEU A 65 -4.68 7.43 -11.85
CA LEU A 65 -6.07 7.19 -11.45
C LEU A 65 -6.24 7.32 -9.93
N SER A 66 -5.27 6.86 -9.15
CA SER A 66 -5.30 6.97 -7.69
C SER A 66 -5.16 8.42 -7.22
N LEU A 67 -4.32 9.19 -7.89
CA LEU A 67 -4.21 10.63 -7.67
C LEU A 67 -5.53 11.34 -8.01
N LEU A 68 -6.16 10.99 -9.13
CA LEU A 68 -7.47 11.53 -9.52
C LEU A 68 -8.54 11.25 -8.46
N LEU A 69 -8.66 10.02 -7.98
CA LEU A 69 -9.60 9.67 -6.91
C LEU A 69 -9.28 10.39 -5.60
N THR A 70 -8.00 10.58 -5.30
CA THR A 70 -7.56 11.35 -4.12
C THR A 70 -7.90 12.83 -4.24
N LEU A 71 -7.80 13.42 -5.44
CA LEU A 71 -8.24 14.79 -5.71
C LEU A 71 -9.76 14.94 -5.53
N VAL A 72 -10.54 13.97 -6.03
CA VAL A 72 -11.99 13.92 -5.81
C VAL A 72 -12.31 13.87 -4.31
N PHE A 73 -11.62 13.01 -3.56
CA PHE A 73 -11.75 12.95 -2.09
C PHE A 73 -11.41 14.28 -1.42
N TYR A 74 -10.30 14.92 -1.80
CA TYR A 74 -9.89 16.22 -1.26
C TYR A 74 -10.93 17.33 -1.49
N CYS A 75 -11.59 17.32 -2.65
CA CYS A 75 -12.65 18.26 -2.99
C CYS A 75 -13.93 18.01 -2.18
N ILE A 76 -14.34 16.75 -2.02
CA ILE A 76 -15.61 16.38 -1.38
C ILE A 76 -15.53 16.38 0.16
N VAL A 77 -14.36 16.09 0.73
CA VAL A 77 -14.19 15.82 2.16
C VAL A 77 -13.32 16.90 2.82
N PRO A 78 -13.89 18.07 3.18
CA PRO A 78 -13.11 19.21 3.68
C PRO A 78 -12.46 18.97 5.06
N TYR A 79 -13.02 18.05 5.85
CA TYR A 79 -12.58 17.79 7.23
C TYR A 79 -11.41 16.77 7.33
N CYS A 80 -11.06 16.07 6.25
CA CYS A 80 -9.96 15.08 6.21
C CYS A 80 -8.78 15.53 5.31
N ARG A 81 -8.46 16.83 5.31
CA ARG A 81 -7.42 17.42 4.44
C ARG A 81 -6.00 17.39 4.99
N ASN A 82 -5.76 16.70 6.11
CA ASN A 82 -4.40 16.61 6.62
C ASN A 82 -3.53 15.69 5.73
N ALA A 83 -2.22 15.94 5.68
CA ALA A 83 -1.32 15.22 4.78
C ALA A 83 -1.37 13.69 4.99
N PHE A 84 -1.47 13.24 6.24
CA PHE A 84 -1.57 11.81 6.55
C PHE A 84 -2.89 11.19 6.04
N SER A 85 -4.05 11.84 6.19
CA SER A 85 -5.33 11.32 5.68
C SER A 85 -5.34 11.26 4.16
N ILE A 86 -4.77 12.27 3.48
CA ILE A 86 -4.61 12.26 2.02
C ILE A 86 -3.71 11.10 1.59
N LEU A 87 -2.59 10.86 2.28
CA LEU A 87 -1.69 9.76 1.99
C LEU A 87 -2.32 8.39 2.25
N VAL A 88 -3.09 8.23 3.35
CA VAL A 88 -3.85 7.00 3.61
C VAL A 88 -4.79 6.73 2.45
N PHE A 89 -5.58 7.74 2.07
CA PHE A 89 -6.55 7.61 1.00
C PHE A 89 -5.87 7.23 -0.32
N PHE A 90 -4.83 7.97 -0.71
CA PHE A 90 -4.03 7.66 -1.89
C PHE A 90 -3.48 6.23 -1.88
N SER A 91 -2.91 5.80 -0.76
CA SER A 91 -2.28 4.48 -0.64
C SER A 91 -3.28 3.34 -0.88
N HIS A 92 -4.49 3.47 -0.35
CA HIS A 92 -5.54 2.46 -0.55
C HIS A 92 -6.25 2.57 -1.90
N MET A 93 -6.33 3.77 -2.49
CA MET A 93 -6.78 3.92 -3.88
C MET A 93 -5.80 3.28 -4.84
N PHE A 94 -4.49 3.47 -4.62
CA PHE A 94 -3.44 2.83 -5.41
C PHE A 94 -3.55 1.31 -5.38
N ASP A 95 -3.66 0.72 -4.19
CA ASP A 95 -3.91 -0.71 -4.02
C ASP A 95 -5.18 -1.18 -4.75
N GLY A 96 -6.31 -0.47 -4.60
CA GLY A 96 -7.56 -0.82 -5.28
C GLY A 96 -7.50 -0.71 -6.81
N ILE A 97 -6.83 0.31 -7.32
CA ILE A 97 -6.68 0.57 -8.76
C ILE A 97 -5.74 -0.46 -9.40
N GLU A 98 -4.63 -0.81 -8.75
CA GLU A 98 -3.74 -1.87 -9.24
C GLU A 98 -4.49 -3.20 -9.32
N THR A 99 -5.28 -3.57 -8.31
CA THR A 99 -6.15 -4.76 -8.40
C THR A 99 -7.17 -4.65 -9.53
N TYR A 100 -7.79 -3.48 -9.72
CA TYR A 100 -8.72 -3.25 -10.83
C TYR A 100 -8.04 -3.44 -12.18
N ILE A 101 -6.84 -2.88 -12.38
CA ILE A 101 -6.08 -3.01 -13.61
C ILE A 101 -5.74 -4.48 -13.87
N GLY A 102 -5.23 -5.18 -12.86
CA GLY A 102 -4.84 -6.58 -12.96
C GLY A 102 -6.00 -7.50 -13.33
N THR A 103 -7.12 -7.36 -12.62
CA THR A 103 -8.30 -8.21 -12.82
C THR A 103 -9.06 -7.88 -14.10
N LYS A 104 -9.13 -6.60 -14.50
CA LYS A 104 -9.89 -6.18 -15.68
C LYS A 104 -9.12 -6.36 -16.99
N TYR A 105 -7.83 -6.03 -17.03
CA TYR A 105 -7.07 -5.92 -18.28
C TYR A 105 -5.99 -7.01 -18.44
N LEU A 106 -5.48 -7.55 -17.34
CA LEU A 106 -4.33 -8.47 -17.37
C LEU A 106 -4.67 -9.92 -16.98
N GLY A 107 -5.94 -10.21 -16.68
CA GLY A 107 -6.43 -11.56 -16.39
C GLY A 107 -6.00 -12.12 -15.02
N TYR A 108 -5.55 -11.27 -14.09
CA TYR A 108 -5.20 -11.70 -12.74
C TYR A 108 -6.46 -12.07 -11.95
N ILE A 109 -6.33 -13.05 -11.05
CA ILE A 109 -7.41 -13.49 -10.18
C ILE A 109 -7.14 -12.98 -8.76
N GLU A 110 -8.14 -12.34 -8.17
CA GLU A 110 -8.12 -11.92 -6.79
C GLU A 110 -8.22 -13.14 -5.86
N ILE A 111 -7.29 -13.25 -4.91
CA ILE A 111 -7.18 -14.38 -3.99
C ILE A 111 -7.97 -14.16 -2.71
N HIS A 112 -8.25 -12.91 -2.34
CA HIS A 112 -8.94 -12.60 -1.10
C HIS A 112 -10.45 -12.83 -1.26
N VAL A 113 -11.05 -13.56 -0.31
CA VAL A 113 -12.46 -13.99 -0.38
C VAL A 113 -13.42 -12.82 -0.53
N ILE A 114 -13.32 -11.79 0.32
CA ILE A 114 -14.24 -10.64 0.29
C ILE A 114 -14.08 -9.83 -1.02
N PRO A 115 -12.87 -9.36 -1.38
CA PRO A 115 -12.65 -8.72 -2.67
C PRO A 115 -13.12 -9.53 -3.87
N ARG A 116 -12.89 -10.85 -3.87
CA ARG A 116 -13.31 -11.75 -4.94
C ARG A 116 -14.83 -11.80 -5.08
N ILE A 117 -15.57 -11.93 -3.97
CA ILE A 117 -17.04 -11.90 -3.98
C ILE A 117 -17.55 -10.58 -4.55
N LEU A 118 -16.92 -9.45 -4.20
CA LEU A 118 -17.28 -8.14 -4.76
C LEU A 118 -17.06 -8.10 -6.28
N ILE A 119 -15.89 -8.57 -6.75
CA ILE A 119 -15.58 -8.60 -8.19
C ILE A 119 -16.53 -9.52 -8.95
N GLU A 120 -16.85 -10.70 -8.42
CA GLU A 120 -17.71 -11.68 -9.08
C GLU A 120 -19.16 -11.18 -9.21
N ASN A 121 -19.67 -10.42 -8.24
CA ASN A 121 -21.05 -9.91 -8.27
C ASN A 121 -21.20 -8.53 -8.92
N LEU A 122 -20.24 -7.63 -8.73
CA LEU A 122 -20.34 -6.21 -9.12
C LEU A 122 -19.27 -5.80 -10.15
N GLY A 123 -18.41 -6.71 -10.56
CA GLY A 123 -17.31 -6.48 -11.50
C GLY A 123 -16.06 -5.89 -10.86
N PRO A 124 -14.92 -5.85 -11.59
CA PRO A 124 -13.63 -5.35 -11.08
C PRO A 124 -13.65 -3.94 -10.47
N ILE A 125 -14.50 -3.05 -11.02
CA ILE A 125 -14.61 -1.65 -10.58
C ILE A 125 -15.13 -1.51 -9.15
N SER A 126 -15.78 -2.56 -8.63
CA SER A 126 -16.30 -2.60 -7.26
C SER A 126 -15.22 -2.43 -6.19
N LEU A 127 -13.96 -2.81 -6.46
CA LEU A 127 -12.88 -2.72 -5.47
C LEU A 127 -12.42 -1.28 -5.19
N PRO A 128 -12.01 -0.48 -6.19
CA PRO A 128 -11.73 0.94 -5.96
C PRO A 128 -12.90 1.66 -5.28
N LEU A 129 -14.14 1.37 -5.71
CA LEU A 129 -15.35 1.99 -5.13
C LEU A 129 -15.56 1.57 -3.67
N ALA A 130 -15.47 0.29 -3.35
CA ALA A 130 -15.60 -0.19 -1.97
C ALA A 130 -14.52 0.42 -1.08
N LYS A 131 -13.26 0.45 -1.52
CA LYS A 131 -12.17 1.09 -0.77
C LYS A 131 -12.41 2.59 -0.61
N PHE A 132 -12.97 3.27 -1.60
CA PHE A 132 -13.28 4.70 -1.51
C PHE A 132 -14.21 4.98 -0.32
N PHE A 133 -15.33 4.26 -0.23
CA PHE A 133 -16.29 4.44 0.86
C PHE A 133 -15.77 3.95 2.21
N VAL A 134 -15.06 2.82 2.24
CA VAL A 134 -14.46 2.29 3.46
C VAL A 134 -13.45 3.30 4.03
N PHE A 135 -12.55 3.83 3.22
CA PHE A 135 -11.52 4.77 3.70
C PHE A 135 -12.07 6.16 3.98
N LEU A 136 -13.16 6.57 3.34
CA LEU A 136 -13.91 7.74 3.79
C LEU A 136 -14.42 7.54 5.22
N GLY A 137 -15.03 6.40 5.53
CA GLY A 137 -15.51 6.08 6.88
C GLY A 137 -14.39 5.93 7.91
N VAL A 138 -13.32 5.21 7.58
CA VAL A 138 -12.16 5.00 8.46
C VAL A 138 -11.50 6.34 8.80
N LEU A 139 -11.26 7.20 7.80
CA LEU A 139 -10.66 8.50 8.03
C LEU A 139 -11.58 9.44 8.79
N TYR A 140 -12.89 9.40 8.54
CA TYR A 140 -13.86 10.14 9.35
C TYR A 140 -13.77 9.76 10.83
N ILE A 141 -13.76 8.46 11.15
CA ILE A 141 -13.66 7.97 12.53
C ILE A 141 -12.34 8.41 13.17
N ILE A 142 -11.22 8.25 12.48
CA ILE A 142 -9.89 8.63 13.02
C ILE A 142 -9.82 10.14 13.24
N ASP A 143 -10.23 10.95 12.27
CA ASP A 143 -10.06 12.40 12.31
C ASP A 143 -10.99 13.07 13.33
N THR A 144 -12.22 12.57 13.46
CA THR A 144 -13.20 13.06 14.43
C THR A 144 -13.04 12.48 15.84
N SER A 145 -12.17 11.47 16.02
CA SER A 145 -11.89 10.90 17.34
C SER A 145 -11.29 11.93 18.29
N LYS A 146 -11.57 11.78 19.59
CA LYS A 146 -10.99 12.60 20.67
C LYS A 146 -9.59 12.12 21.09
N GLU A 147 -9.02 11.17 20.36
CA GLU A 147 -7.70 10.60 20.65
C GLU A 147 -6.57 11.63 20.46
N PRO A 148 -5.42 11.45 21.13
CA PRO A 148 -4.26 12.31 20.91
C PRO A 148 -3.80 12.29 19.45
N GLU A 149 -3.43 13.45 18.90
CA GLU A 149 -2.99 13.59 17.50
C GLU A 149 -1.81 12.66 17.15
N LYS A 150 -0.93 12.40 18.12
CA LYS A 150 0.18 11.45 17.98
C LYS A 150 -0.30 10.02 17.68
N LEU A 151 -1.37 9.58 18.34
CA LEU A 151 -1.96 8.26 18.11
C LEU A 151 -2.66 8.21 16.74
N LYS A 152 -3.41 9.25 16.38
CA LYS A 152 -4.04 9.35 15.05
C LYS A 152 -3.01 9.25 13.93
N ASN A 153 -1.92 10.02 14.01
CA ASN A 153 -0.88 10.00 12.99
C ASN A 153 -0.13 8.66 12.95
N TYR A 154 0.04 7.99 14.10
CA TYR A 154 0.59 6.63 14.13
C TYR A 154 -0.32 5.62 13.43
N LEU A 155 -1.63 5.67 13.69
CA LEU A 155 -2.62 4.82 13.00
C LEU A 155 -2.63 5.08 11.50
N LYS A 156 -2.60 6.35 11.08
CA LYS A 156 -2.53 6.72 9.66
C LYS A 156 -1.24 6.22 9.01
N LEU A 157 -0.11 6.28 9.70
CA LEU A 157 1.14 5.72 9.19
C LEU A 157 1.04 4.21 8.96
N ILE A 158 0.41 3.46 9.87
CA ILE A 158 0.13 2.03 9.68
C ILE A 158 -0.73 1.82 8.44
N LEU A 159 -1.82 2.59 8.30
CA LEU A 159 -2.71 2.48 7.13
C LEU A 159 -2.00 2.80 5.81
N ILE A 160 -1.15 3.83 5.77
CA ILE A 160 -0.31 4.14 4.60
C ILE A 160 0.50 2.92 4.18
N VAL A 161 1.20 2.29 5.13
CA VAL A 161 2.02 1.10 4.84
C VAL A 161 1.14 -0.06 4.37
N LEU A 162 -0.02 -0.29 5.01
CA LEU A 162 -0.94 -1.36 4.64
C LEU A 162 -1.57 -1.20 3.26
N GLY A 163 -1.77 0.02 2.76
CA GLY A 163 -2.25 0.26 1.41
C GLY A 163 -1.12 0.27 0.38
N LEU A 164 -0.05 1.01 0.64
CA LEU A 164 1.00 1.24 -0.34
C LEU A 164 1.83 -0.03 -0.62
N ALA A 165 2.09 -0.85 0.40
CA ALA A 165 2.87 -2.07 0.24
C ALA A 165 2.24 -3.10 -0.73
N PRO A 166 0.97 -3.52 -0.57
CA PRO A 166 0.32 -4.41 -1.54
C PRO A 166 0.13 -3.74 -2.91
N GLY A 167 -0.21 -2.45 -2.97
CA GLY A 167 -0.36 -1.75 -4.25
C GLY A 167 0.93 -1.71 -5.06
N LEU A 168 2.06 -1.35 -4.45
CA LEU A 168 3.36 -1.37 -5.12
C LEU A 168 3.78 -2.78 -5.52
N ARG A 169 3.55 -3.77 -4.65
CA ARG A 169 3.84 -5.18 -4.94
C ARG A 169 3.07 -5.65 -6.17
N ASP A 170 1.77 -5.37 -6.23
CA ASP A 170 0.90 -5.83 -7.32
C ASP A 170 1.20 -5.06 -8.62
N GLY A 171 1.44 -3.74 -8.54
CA GLY A 171 1.90 -2.93 -9.66
C GLY A 171 3.22 -3.41 -10.26
N LEU A 172 4.23 -3.70 -9.41
CA LEU A 172 5.51 -4.27 -9.85
C LEU A 172 5.31 -5.66 -10.46
N ARG A 173 4.57 -6.53 -9.79
CA ARG A 173 4.24 -7.87 -10.28
C ARG A 173 3.64 -7.83 -11.69
N MET A 174 2.65 -6.98 -11.90
CA MET A 174 1.99 -6.80 -13.19
C MET A 174 2.89 -6.16 -14.24
N THR A 175 3.75 -5.21 -13.85
CA THR A 175 4.73 -4.56 -14.72
C THR A 175 5.69 -5.57 -15.33
N PHE A 176 6.15 -6.54 -14.54
CA PHE A 176 7.02 -7.63 -15.00
C PHE A 176 6.26 -8.88 -15.49
N GLY A 177 4.93 -8.93 -15.33
CA GLY A 177 4.08 -9.99 -15.83
C GLY A 177 4.22 -11.34 -15.11
N VAL A 178 4.53 -11.33 -13.82
CA VAL A 178 4.76 -12.50 -12.95
C VAL A 178 3.61 -12.76 -11.98
#